data_AF-A0A7Y1VKA4-F1
#
_entry.id   AF-A0A7Y1VKA4-F1
#
_cell.length_a   1.000
_cell.length_b   1.000
_cell.length_c   1.000
_cell.angle_alpha   90.00
_cell.angle_beta   90.00
_cell.angle_gamma   90.00
#
_symmetry.space_group_name_H-M   'P 1'
#
loop_
_entity.id
_entity.type
_entity.pdbx_description
1 polymer ?
#
loop_
_entity_poly.entity_id
_entity_poly.type
_entity_poly.pdbx_seq_one_letter_code
_entity_poly.pdbx_strand_id
1 'polypeptide(L)'
;MQFRLLGFDVRLDITFLFIGILFYGLFTTLGLVLFLVVSGLTVLMHELGHAIVARRVGGEVLSVNLQGFGGFTAWLPNDGVSVMQRFWVAAAGPLYQLALGAALYAAVLAGVLGEPWTELVGNPLDWRALQLADLNGNWGIFIVLALAILSVVWAIFNLIPIFGLDGYTMVRQLAFRLTPENGDAIARVIGLVVSVGLITFFVLRGAIFGALWVGYIAFSNYPSARKQAARDVLAGELQAPAAGEQAPAPDYDSGFEPPSLFDPPESSD
;
A
#
# COMPACT_ATOMS: atom_id res chain seq x y z
N MET A 1 -18.74 -7.60 -4.73
CA MET A 1 -19.50 -7.98 -3.51
C MET A 1 -19.07 -7.09 -2.36
N GLN A 2 -19.97 -6.71 -1.45
CA GLN A 2 -19.64 -5.90 -0.27
C GLN A 2 -20.22 -6.55 0.99
N PHE A 3 -19.46 -6.57 2.09
CA PHE A 3 -19.87 -7.11 3.38
C PHE A 3 -19.11 -6.44 4.53
N ARG A 4 -19.62 -6.55 5.76
CA ARG A 4 -18.96 -5.98 6.95
C ARG A 4 -18.24 -7.06 7.74
N LEU A 5 -16.98 -6.81 8.11
CA LEU A 5 -16.16 -7.72 8.90
C LEU A 5 -15.37 -6.93 9.95
N LEU A 6 -15.46 -7.31 11.22
CA LEU A 6 -14.80 -6.62 12.34
C LEU A 6 -15.06 -5.10 12.39
N GLY A 7 -16.24 -4.68 11.91
CA GLY A 7 -16.62 -3.28 11.80
C GLY A 7 -15.95 -2.51 10.66
N PHE A 8 -15.33 -3.20 9.69
CA PHE A 8 -14.81 -2.63 8.45
C PHE A 8 -15.70 -3.03 7.28
N ASP A 9 -15.90 -2.11 6.34
CA ASP A 9 -16.65 -2.38 5.11
C ASP A 9 -15.68 -2.96 4.06
N VAL A 10 -15.81 -4.27 3.83
CA VAL A 10 -14.96 -5.06 2.94
C VAL A 10 -15.62 -5.17 1.57
N ARG A 11 -14.85 -4.89 0.52
CA ARG A 11 -15.29 -4.97 -0.88
C ARG A 11 -14.42 -5.98 -1.62
N LEU A 12 -15.05 -6.98 -2.22
CA LEU A 12 -14.41 -7.94 -3.10
C LEU A 12 -14.78 -7.62 -4.54
N ASP A 13 -13.77 -7.26 -5.33
CA ASP A 13 -13.89 -7.00 -6.76
C ASP A 13 -13.73 -8.29 -7.58
N ILE A 14 -14.45 -8.39 -8.69
CA ILE A 14 -14.41 -9.57 -9.57
C ILE A 14 -13.03 -9.80 -10.18
N THR A 15 -12.25 -8.73 -10.37
CA THR A 15 -10.87 -8.81 -10.88
C THR A 15 -9.97 -9.66 -10.00
N PHE A 16 -10.29 -9.84 -8.71
CA PHE A 16 -9.54 -10.73 -7.83
C PHE A 16 -9.52 -12.17 -8.36
N LEU A 17 -10.61 -12.62 -9.00
CA LEU A 17 -10.71 -13.97 -9.55
C LEU A 17 -9.78 -14.19 -10.75
N PHE A 18 -9.29 -13.13 -11.41
CA PHE A 18 -8.38 -13.25 -12.54
C PHE A 18 -7.02 -13.81 -12.13
N ILE A 19 -6.64 -13.75 -10.85
CA ILE A 19 -5.45 -14.46 -10.37
C ILE A 19 -5.56 -15.97 -10.65
N GLY A 20 -6.78 -16.53 -10.64
CA GLY A 20 -7.01 -17.94 -10.95
C GLY A 20 -6.61 -18.35 -12.36
N ILE A 21 -6.60 -17.41 -13.31
CA ILE A 21 -6.14 -17.65 -14.68
C ILE A 21 -4.64 -17.95 -14.69
N LEU A 22 -3.85 -17.26 -13.86
CA LEU A 22 -2.40 -17.48 -13.79
C LEU A 22 -2.03 -18.84 -13.21
N PHE A 23 -2.88 -19.37 -12.32
CA PHE A 23 -2.66 -20.65 -11.65
C PHE A 23 -3.48 -21.79 -12.26
N TYR A 24 -4.19 -21.54 -13.36
CA TYR A 24 -4.94 -22.56 -14.06
C TYR A 24 -4.00 -23.65 -14.60
N GLY A 25 -4.36 -24.91 -14.39
CA GLY A 25 -3.55 -26.07 -14.78
C GLY A 25 -2.39 -26.40 -13.83
N LEU A 26 -2.13 -25.58 -12.80
CA LEU A 26 -1.16 -25.92 -11.75
C LEU A 26 -1.75 -26.75 -10.62
N PHE A 27 -3.07 -26.72 -10.46
CA PHE A 27 -3.82 -27.43 -9.44
C PHE A 27 -5.02 -28.14 -10.07
N THR A 28 -5.56 -29.15 -9.37
CA THR A 28 -6.88 -29.70 -9.63
C THR A 28 -7.94 -28.61 -9.53
N THR A 29 -9.16 -28.86 -10.05
CA THR A 29 -10.26 -27.89 -9.95
C THR A 29 -10.54 -27.49 -8.50
N LEU A 30 -10.55 -28.46 -7.59
CA LEU A 30 -10.76 -28.18 -6.17
C LEU A 30 -9.55 -27.44 -5.57
N GLY A 31 -8.33 -27.88 -5.88
CA GLY A 31 -7.10 -27.20 -5.45
C GLY A 31 -7.05 -25.74 -5.87
N LEU A 32 -7.45 -25.42 -7.10
CA LEU A 32 -7.52 -24.04 -7.59
C LEU A 32 -8.57 -23.23 -6.83
N VAL A 33 -9.75 -23.79 -6.55
CA VAL A 33 -10.78 -23.11 -5.74
C VAL A 33 -10.26 -22.84 -4.32
N LEU A 34 -9.64 -23.84 -3.69
CA LEU A 34 -9.02 -23.69 -2.37
C LEU A 34 -7.90 -22.64 -2.40
N PHE A 35 -7.08 -22.64 -3.45
CA PHE A 35 -6.00 -21.68 -3.63
C PHE A 35 -6.53 -20.25 -3.69
N LEU A 36 -7.60 -20.03 -4.46
CA LEU A 36 -8.26 -18.72 -4.57
C LEU A 36 -8.84 -18.25 -3.25
N VAL A 37 -9.52 -19.14 -2.52
CA VAL A 37 -10.07 -18.84 -1.19
C VAL A 37 -8.95 -18.46 -0.23
N VAL A 38 -7.91 -19.28 -0.15
CA VAL A 38 -6.78 -19.03 0.75
C VAL A 38 -6.04 -17.75 0.38
N SER A 39 -5.79 -17.51 -0.91
CA SER A 39 -5.21 -16.26 -1.40
C SER A 39 -6.04 -15.05 -0.96
N GLY A 40 -7.37 -15.11 -1.13
CA GLY A 40 -8.29 -14.06 -0.68
C GLY A 40 -8.23 -13.82 0.81
N LEU A 41 -8.14 -14.88 1.62
CA LEU A 41 -7.99 -14.78 3.07
C LEU A 41 -6.65 -14.13 3.46
N THR A 42 -5.54 -14.49 2.79
CA THR A 42 -4.23 -13.89 3.09
C THR A 42 -4.14 -12.41 2.74
N VAL A 43 -4.75 -12.00 1.63
CA VAL A 43 -4.86 -10.58 1.26
C VAL A 43 -5.80 -9.85 2.22
N LEU A 44 -6.96 -10.43 2.55
CA LEU A 44 -7.88 -9.85 3.51
C LEU A 44 -7.21 -9.61 4.87
N MET A 45 -6.44 -10.58 5.37
CA MET A 45 -5.72 -10.45 6.63
C MET A 45 -4.70 -9.30 6.60
N HIS A 46 -3.98 -9.16 5.49
CA HIS A 46 -3.03 -8.07 5.28
C HIS A 46 -3.71 -6.70 5.37
N GLU A 47 -4.78 -6.52 4.60
CA GLU A 47 -5.54 -5.27 4.59
C GLU A 47 -6.20 -4.96 5.94
N LEU A 48 -6.73 -5.99 6.60
CA LEU A 48 -7.23 -5.85 7.97
C LEU A 48 -6.13 -5.43 8.95
N GLY A 49 -4.89 -5.87 8.76
CA GLY A 49 -3.74 -5.42 9.53
C GLY A 49 -3.58 -3.91 9.48
N HIS A 50 -3.58 -3.32 8.27
CA HIS A 50 -3.57 -1.86 8.11
C HIS A 50 -4.78 -1.20 8.75
N ALA A 51 -5.98 -1.72 8.47
CA ALA A 51 -7.23 -1.15 8.96
C ALA A 51 -7.30 -1.11 10.49
N ILE A 52 -6.86 -2.19 11.16
CA ILE A 52 -6.82 -2.28 12.62
C ILE A 52 -5.86 -1.24 13.20
N VAL A 53 -4.64 -1.12 12.66
CA VAL A 53 -3.65 -0.16 13.17
C VAL A 53 -4.06 1.27 12.85
N ALA A 54 -4.60 1.53 11.65
CA ALA A 54 -5.11 2.84 11.25
C ALA A 54 -6.20 3.34 12.21
N ARG A 55 -7.18 2.49 12.54
CA ARG A 55 -8.22 2.82 13.51
C ARG A 55 -7.66 3.08 14.91
N ARG A 56 -6.67 2.30 15.35
CA ARG A 56 -6.03 2.46 16.66
C ARG A 56 -5.27 3.77 16.82
N VAL A 57 -4.66 4.28 15.75
CA VAL A 57 -3.97 5.57 15.78
C VAL A 57 -4.90 6.76 15.58
N GLY A 58 -6.22 6.53 15.49
CA GLY A 58 -7.25 7.55 15.35
C GLY A 58 -7.65 7.89 13.91
N GLY A 59 -7.19 7.12 12.92
CA GLY A 59 -7.59 7.27 11.53
C GLY A 59 -8.99 6.69 11.25
N GLU A 60 -9.69 7.28 10.30
CA GLU A 60 -10.97 6.78 9.78
C GLU A 60 -10.72 5.80 8.63
N VAL A 61 -11.15 4.55 8.78
CA VAL A 61 -11.05 3.55 7.70
C VAL A 61 -12.32 3.59 6.86
N LEU A 62 -12.18 3.96 5.60
CA LEU A 62 -13.29 4.15 4.65
C LEU A 62 -13.71 2.83 3.99
N SER A 63 -12.74 2.01 3.58
CA SER A 63 -13.01 0.70 2.97
C SER A 63 -11.77 -0.19 2.94
N VAL A 64 -12.02 -1.50 2.95
CA VAL A 64 -11.02 -2.55 2.75
C VAL A 64 -11.33 -3.23 1.42
N ASN A 65 -10.51 -3.04 0.39
CA ASN A 65 -10.80 -3.52 -0.96
C ASN A 65 -9.87 -4.67 -1.33
N LEU A 66 -10.42 -5.75 -1.86
CA LEU A 66 -9.69 -6.87 -2.45
C LEU A 66 -9.92 -6.83 -3.96
N GLN A 67 -8.85 -6.70 -4.74
CA GLN A 67 -8.94 -6.50 -6.18
C GLN A 67 -7.70 -7.04 -6.91
N GLY A 68 -7.86 -7.47 -8.16
CA GLY A 68 -6.76 -7.88 -9.03
C GLY A 68 -5.73 -8.80 -8.34
N PHE A 69 -4.48 -8.32 -8.24
CA PHE A 69 -3.35 -9.02 -7.63
C PHE A 69 -3.08 -8.65 -6.16
N GLY A 70 -4.07 -8.12 -5.43
CA GLY A 70 -3.89 -7.73 -4.03
C GLY A 70 -5.11 -7.05 -3.43
N GLY A 71 -4.86 -6.00 -2.65
CA GLY A 71 -5.88 -5.20 -2.00
C GLY A 71 -5.40 -3.77 -1.78
N PHE A 72 -6.28 -2.94 -1.24
CA PHE A 72 -5.87 -1.69 -0.61
C PHE A 72 -6.87 -1.26 0.46
N THR A 73 -6.34 -0.67 1.52
CA THR A 73 -7.12 -0.10 2.62
C THR A 73 -7.17 1.41 2.46
N ALA A 74 -8.36 1.93 2.15
CA ALA A 74 -8.59 3.37 2.10
C ALA A 74 -8.85 3.91 3.50
N TRP A 75 -8.02 4.84 3.95
CA TRP A 75 -8.17 5.46 5.26
C TRP A 75 -7.74 6.93 5.24
N LEU A 76 -8.30 7.71 6.17
CA LEU A 76 -7.98 9.11 6.38
C LEU A 76 -7.33 9.30 7.76
N PRO A 77 -6.14 9.89 7.82
CA PRO A 77 -5.50 10.28 9.06
C PRO A 77 -6.22 11.50 9.66
N ASN A 78 -6.37 11.53 10.98
CA ASN A 78 -6.68 12.79 11.68
C ASN A 78 -5.42 13.66 11.86
N ASP A 79 -5.59 14.88 12.34
CA ASP A 79 -4.50 15.86 12.51
C ASP A 79 -3.42 15.41 13.53
N GLY A 80 -3.76 14.50 14.45
CA GLY A 80 -2.85 13.98 15.46
C GLY A 80 -1.98 12.80 15.01
N VAL A 81 -2.19 12.24 13.81
CA VAL A 81 -1.44 11.06 13.36
C VAL A 81 -0.02 11.46 12.92
N SER A 82 0.97 11.02 13.71
CA SER A 82 2.39 11.22 13.45
C SER A 82 2.92 10.41 12.26
N VAL A 83 4.06 10.85 11.71
CA VAL A 83 4.79 10.18 10.63
C VAL A 83 5.11 8.71 10.97
N MET A 84 5.51 8.44 12.22
CA MET A 84 5.83 7.08 12.65
C MET A 84 4.59 6.22 12.87
N GLN A 85 3.45 6.80 13.24
CA GLN A 85 2.19 6.05 13.23
C GLN A 85 1.81 5.63 11.81
N ARG A 86 2.01 6.49 10.79
CA ARG A 86 1.78 6.11 9.39
C ARG A 86 2.73 5.00 8.93
N PHE A 87 3.99 5.04 9.38
CA PHE A 87 4.95 3.96 9.15
C PHE A 87 4.41 2.63 9.70
N TRP A 88 3.95 2.62 10.95
CA TRP A 88 3.43 1.41 11.58
C TRP A 88 2.10 0.94 10.98
N VAL A 89 1.26 1.85 10.48
CA VAL A 89 0.09 1.49 9.68
C VAL A 89 0.52 0.74 8.42
N ALA A 90 1.50 1.25 7.67
CA ALA A 90 2.02 0.57 6.47
C ALA A 90 2.74 -0.74 6.80
N ALA A 91 3.47 -0.83 7.91
CA ALA A 91 4.13 -2.06 8.32
C ALA A 91 3.14 -3.13 8.82
N ALA A 92 1.93 -2.75 9.23
CA ALA A 92 0.99 -3.65 9.88
C ALA A 92 0.63 -4.86 9.00
N GLY A 93 0.17 -4.65 7.77
CA GLY A 93 -0.22 -5.73 6.85
C GLY A 93 0.87 -6.79 6.68
N PRO A 94 2.10 -6.41 6.26
CA PRO A 94 3.22 -7.33 6.18
C PRO A 94 3.56 -8.03 7.50
N LEU A 95 3.53 -7.31 8.63
CA LEU A 95 3.85 -7.90 9.93
C LEU A 95 2.80 -8.93 10.40
N TYR A 96 1.51 -8.67 10.18
CA TYR A 96 0.44 -9.63 10.47
C TYR A 96 0.61 -10.90 9.61
N GLN A 97 0.95 -10.74 8.34
CA GLN A 97 1.24 -11.85 7.44
C GLN A 97 2.49 -12.65 7.85
N LEU A 98 3.60 -11.97 8.14
CA LEU A 98 4.82 -12.65 8.61
C LEU A 98 4.57 -13.39 9.92
N ALA A 99 3.84 -12.79 10.87
CA ALA A 99 3.50 -13.42 12.13
C ALA A 99 2.67 -14.69 11.92
N LEU A 100 1.62 -14.65 11.08
CA LEU A 100 0.83 -15.83 10.77
C LEU A 100 1.67 -16.90 10.06
N GLY A 101 2.41 -16.51 9.03
CA GLY A 101 3.23 -17.44 8.25
C GLY A 101 4.29 -18.13 9.10
N ALA A 102 4.98 -17.38 9.96
CA ALA A 102 5.96 -17.92 10.90
C ALA A 102 5.32 -18.84 11.95
N ALA A 103 4.15 -18.48 12.48
CA ALA A 103 3.44 -19.31 13.47
C ALA A 103 2.97 -20.64 12.86
N LEU A 104 2.40 -20.62 11.65
CA LEU A 104 2.01 -21.82 10.93
C LEU A 104 3.24 -22.68 10.58
N TYR A 105 4.33 -22.04 10.16
CA TYR A 105 5.58 -22.75 9.90
C TYR A 105 6.13 -23.44 11.15
N ALA A 106 6.18 -22.73 12.28
CA ALA A 106 6.62 -23.30 13.55
C ALA A 106 5.73 -24.47 13.99
N ALA A 107 4.41 -24.39 13.77
CA ALA A 107 3.48 -25.47 14.09
C ALA A 107 3.71 -26.72 13.21
N VAL A 108 4.04 -26.55 11.93
CA VAL A 108 4.44 -27.65 11.03
C VAL A 108 5.72 -28.31 11.52
N LEU A 109 6.76 -27.53 11.81
CA LEU A 109 8.05 -28.07 12.29
C LEU A 109 7.94 -28.78 13.63
N ALA A 110 7.07 -28.30 14.51
CA ALA A 110 6.83 -28.89 15.81
C ALA A 110 5.97 -30.17 15.77
N GLY A 111 5.53 -30.62 14.58
CA GLY A 111 4.67 -31.80 14.42
C GLY A 111 3.27 -31.63 14.99
N VAL A 112 2.88 -30.40 15.37
CA VAL A 112 1.56 -30.09 15.95
C VAL A 112 0.43 -30.41 14.96
N LEU A 113 0.74 -30.40 13.67
CA LEU A 113 -0.19 -30.71 12.58
C LEU A 113 -0.10 -32.16 12.08
N GLY A 114 0.76 -33.00 12.70
CA GLY A 114 0.90 -34.44 12.43
C GLY A 114 2.17 -34.84 11.66
N GLU A 115 2.48 -36.15 11.68
CA GLU A 115 3.68 -36.76 11.08
C GLU A 115 3.74 -36.75 9.53
N PRO A 116 2.64 -36.86 8.76
CA PRO A 116 2.72 -36.85 7.29
C PRO A 116 3.31 -35.57 6.67
N TRP A 117 3.47 -34.52 7.48
CA TRP A 117 3.72 -33.15 7.06
C TRP A 117 5.18 -32.75 7.19
N THR A 118 5.86 -33.25 8.21
CA THR A 118 7.29 -32.99 8.44
C THR A 118 8.15 -33.64 7.36
N GLU A 119 7.71 -34.78 6.82
CA GLU A 119 8.37 -35.48 5.71
C GLU A 119 8.14 -34.82 4.34
N LEU A 120 6.98 -34.21 4.12
CA LEU A 120 6.65 -33.45 2.90
C LEU A 120 7.32 -32.07 2.87
N VAL A 121 7.61 -31.49 4.03
CA VAL A 121 8.06 -30.11 4.19
C VAL A 121 9.56 -30.08 4.50
N GLY A 122 10.38 -30.52 3.55
CA GLY A 122 11.83 -30.27 3.59
C GLY A 122 12.17 -28.79 3.42
N ASN A 123 11.33 -28.06 2.68
CA ASN A 123 11.33 -26.60 2.58
C ASN A 123 9.86 -26.11 2.58
N PRO A 124 9.42 -25.34 3.59
CA PRO A 124 8.05 -24.83 3.71
C PRO A 124 7.67 -23.81 2.65
N LEU A 125 8.64 -23.22 1.95
CA LEU A 125 8.43 -22.31 0.82
C LEU A 125 8.48 -23.05 -0.53
N ASP A 126 8.61 -24.38 -0.52
CA ASP A 126 8.57 -25.16 -1.74
C ASP A 126 7.15 -25.18 -2.30
N TRP A 127 6.96 -24.42 -3.38
CA TRP A 127 5.71 -24.37 -4.13
C TRP A 127 5.27 -25.76 -4.63
N ARG A 128 6.20 -26.71 -4.83
CA ARG A 128 5.88 -28.08 -5.25
C ARG A 128 5.12 -28.85 -4.19
N ALA A 129 5.33 -28.54 -2.91
CA ALA A 129 4.59 -29.17 -1.80
C ALA A 129 3.09 -28.88 -1.89
N LEU A 130 2.69 -27.70 -2.37
CA LEU A 130 1.28 -27.37 -2.62
C LEU A 130 0.68 -28.28 -3.71
N GLN A 131 1.38 -28.45 -4.82
CA GLN A 131 0.91 -29.29 -5.92
C GLN A 131 0.80 -30.76 -5.49
N LEU A 132 1.78 -31.28 -4.76
CA LEU A 132 1.75 -32.64 -4.24
C LEU A 132 0.62 -32.82 -3.23
N ALA A 133 0.38 -31.86 -2.33
CA ALA A 133 -0.72 -31.91 -1.39
C ALA A 133 -2.09 -31.96 -2.10
N ASP A 134 -2.26 -31.14 -3.13
CA ASP A 134 -3.48 -31.13 -3.94
C ASP A 134 -3.69 -32.45 -4.69
N LEU A 135 -2.67 -32.95 -5.41
CA LEU A 135 -2.76 -34.17 -6.20
C LEU A 135 -3.02 -35.44 -5.36
N ASN A 136 -2.53 -35.47 -4.12
CA ASN A 136 -2.75 -36.58 -3.20
C ASN A 136 -4.08 -36.47 -2.43
N GLY A 137 -4.92 -35.46 -2.70
CA GLY A 137 -6.19 -35.26 -1.98
C GLY A 137 -6.03 -34.74 -0.55
N ASN A 138 -4.83 -34.28 -0.22
CA ASN A 138 -4.42 -33.82 1.10
C ASN A 138 -4.79 -32.34 1.29
N TRP A 139 -6.07 -31.99 1.18
CA TRP A 139 -6.51 -30.59 1.10
C TRP A 139 -6.33 -29.80 2.40
N GLY A 140 -6.35 -30.46 3.56
CA GLY A 140 -5.92 -29.84 4.82
C GLY A 140 -4.47 -29.37 4.71
N ILE A 141 -3.61 -30.19 4.09
CA ILE A 141 -2.21 -29.85 3.81
C ILE A 141 -2.10 -28.64 2.92
N PHE A 142 -2.81 -28.72 1.82
CA PHE A 142 -2.85 -27.67 0.85
C PHE A 142 -3.19 -26.32 1.49
N ILE A 143 -4.24 -26.25 2.31
CA ILE A 143 -4.72 -25.01 2.92
C ILE A 143 -3.69 -24.40 3.87
N VAL A 144 -3.13 -25.19 4.80
CA VAL A 144 -2.18 -24.69 5.79
C VAL A 144 -0.89 -24.21 5.12
N LEU A 145 -0.34 -25.00 4.19
CA LEU A 145 0.86 -24.61 3.46
C LEU A 145 0.60 -23.39 2.58
N ALA A 146 -0.54 -23.32 1.90
CA ALA A 146 -0.90 -22.17 1.09
C ALA A 146 -1.03 -20.91 1.98
N LEU A 147 -1.66 -21.00 3.14
CA LEU A 147 -1.75 -19.89 4.09
C LEU A 147 -0.36 -19.42 4.55
N ALA A 148 0.52 -20.35 4.91
CA ALA A 148 1.86 -20.03 5.38
C ALA A 148 2.72 -19.40 4.27
N ILE A 149 2.81 -20.07 3.12
CA ILE A 149 3.60 -19.64 1.96
C ILE A 149 3.10 -18.28 1.47
N LEU A 150 1.80 -18.16 1.18
CA LEU A 150 1.26 -16.93 0.62
C LEU A 150 1.41 -15.78 1.61
N SER A 151 1.22 -16.01 2.91
CA SER A 151 1.43 -14.96 3.91
C SER A 151 2.88 -14.46 3.92
N VAL A 152 3.88 -15.35 3.93
CA VAL A 152 5.29 -14.93 3.90
C VAL A 152 5.65 -14.27 2.58
N VAL A 153 5.26 -14.86 1.45
CA VAL A 153 5.60 -14.37 0.12
C VAL A 153 4.96 -13.01 -0.14
N TRP A 154 3.66 -12.84 0.12
CA TRP A 154 2.98 -11.55 -0.03
C TRP A 154 3.54 -10.49 0.90
N ALA A 155 3.95 -10.85 2.11
CA ALA A 155 4.57 -9.88 3.01
C ALA A 155 5.94 -9.42 2.49
N ILE A 156 6.79 -10.35 2.03
CA ILE A 156 8.09 -10.00 1.44
C ILE A 156 7.89 -9.10 0.22
N PHE A 157 6.95 -9.43 -0.66
CA PHE A 157 6.63 -8.58 -1.81
C PHE A 157 6.19 -7.18 -1.38
N ASN A 158 5.27 -7.07 -0.42
CA ASN A 158 4.79 -5.78 0.06
C ASN A 158 5.88 -4.96 0.77
N LEU A 159 6.93 -5.57 1.31
CA LEU A 159 8.07 -4.85 1.89
C LEU A 159 9.03 -4.28 0.84
N ILE A 160 8.90 -4.66 -0.44
CA ILE A 160 9.71 -4.09 -1.51
C ILE A 160 9.30 -2.63 -1.73
N PRO A 161 10.25 -1.68 -1.77
CA PRO A 161 9.94 -0.27 -1.96
C PRO A 161 9.66 0.06 -3.43
N ILE A 162 8.55 -0.45 -3.97
CA ILE A 162 7.97 -0.06 -5.26
C ILE A 162 6.72 0.80 -5.01
N PHE A 163 6.44 1.77 -5.88
CA PHE A 163 5.21 2.56 -5.80
C PHE A 163 3.97 1.67 -5.69
N GLY A 164 3.13 1.94 -4.69
CA GLY A 164 1.90 1.19 -4.45
C GLY A 164 2.02 0.07 -3.42
N LEU A 165 3.24 -0.37 -3.09
CA LEU A 165 3.48 -1.35 -2.03
C LEU A 165 3.76 -0.67 -0.69
N ASP A 166 3.55 -1.39 0.41
CA ASP A 166 3.76 -0.85 1.76
C ASP A 166 5.19 -0.41 2.04
N GLY A 167 6.16 -1.14 1.50
CA GLY A 167 7.58 -0.88 1.63
C GLY A 167 7.95 0.51 1.12
N TYR A 168 7.28 0.98 0.07
CA TYR A 168 7.46 2.36 -0.42
C TYR A 168 6.94 3.36 0.61
N THR A 169 5.75 3.13 1.16
CA THR A 169 5.17 4.00 2.20
C THR A 169 6.05 4.01 3.46
N MET A 170 6.58 2.86 3.87
CA MET A 170 7.50 2.73 4.99
C MET A 170 8.79 3.53 4.76
N VAL A 171 9.45 3.33 3.61
CA VAL A 171 10.65 4.10 3.22
C VAL A 171 10.34 5.59 3.20
N ARG A 172 9.18 5.99 2.67
CA ARG A 172 8.74 7.38 2.64
C ARG A 172 8.61 7.99 4.02
N GLN A 173 7.89 7.34 4.94
CA GLN A 173 7.72 7.85 6.30
C GLN A 173 9.07 7.93 7.04
N LEU A 174 9.96 6.97 6.82
CA LEU A 174 11.30 7.00 7.40
C LEU A 174 12.16 8.13 6.82
N ALA A 175 12.16 8.30 5.49
CA ALA A 175 12.89 9.37 4.81
C ALA A 175 12.38 10.75 5.23
N PHE A 176 11.07 10.93 5.36
CA PHE A 176 10.47 12.17 5.87
C PHE A 176 10.84 12.44 7.32
N ARG A 177 10.90 11.40 8.17
CA ARG A 177 11.33 11.54 9.57
C ARG A 177 12.80 11.96 9.72
N LEU A 178 13.66 11.57 8.79
CA LEU A 178 15.09 11.90 8.80
C LEU A 178 15.37 13.26 8.15
N THR A 179 14.70 13.52 7.02
CA THR A 179 14.87 14.75 6.23
C THR A 179 13.50 15.25 5.77
N PRO A 180 12.81 16.08 6.56
CA PRO A 180 11.46 16.56 6.22
C PRO A 180 11.39 17.29 4.88
N GLU A 181 12.43 18.05 4.52
CA GLU A 181 12.50 18.81 3.27
C GLU A 181 12.57 17.91 2.02
N ASN A 182 13.27 16.77 2.12
CA ASN A 182 13.63 15.94 0.96
C ASN A 182 13.07 14.51 1.01
N GLY A 183 12.41 14.11 2.10
CA GLY A 183 12.03 12.71 2.34
C GLY A 183 11.17 12.11 1.24
N ASP A 184 10.22 12.90 0.73
CA ASP A 184 9.37 12.49 -0.39
C ASP A 184 10.14 12.36 -1.70
N ALA A 185 11.15 13.21 -1.94
CA ALA A 185 12.01 13.10 -3.12
C ALA A 185 12.89 11.85 -3.04
N ILE A 186 13.50 11.59 -1.88
CA ILE A 186 14.32 10.41 -1.61
C ILE A 186 13.51 9.13 -1.82
N ALA A 187 12.31 9.05 -1.25
CA ALA A 187 11.44 7.89 -1.39
C ALA A 187 11.04 7.62 -2.85
N ARG A 188 10.76 8.67 -3.63
CA ARG A 188 10.49 8.54 -5.07
C ARG A 188 11.70 8.02 -5.84
N VAL A 189 12.90 8.50 -5.54
CA VAL A 189 14.13 8.02 -6.19
C VAL A 189 14.36 6.55 -5.88
N ILE A 190 14.26 6.16 -4.60
CA ILE A 190 14.38 4.75 -4.18
C ILE A 190 13.33 3.90 -4.90
N GLY A 191 12.07 4.34 -4.90
CA GLY A 191 10.96 3.67 -5.58
C GLY A 191 11.22 3.42 -7.06
N LEU A 192 11.71 4.43 -7.77
CA LEU A 192 12.04 4.35 -9.18
C LEU A 192 13.22 3.40 -9.45
N VAL A 193 14.31 3.56 -8.70
CA VAL A 193 15.52 2.73 -8.85
C VAL A 193 15.20 1.26 -8.62
N VAL A 194 14.45 0.95 -7.55
CA VAL A 194 14.07 -0.44 -7.24
C VAL A 194 13.12 -1.00 -8.29
N SER A 195 12.15 -0.21 -8.77
CA SER A 195 11.25 -0.64 -9.86
C SER A 195 12.01 -0.96 -11.14
N VAL A 196 12.88 -0.05 -11.60
CA VAL A 196 13.68 -0.24 -12.82
C VAL A 196 14.64 -1.42 -12.67
N GLY A 197 15.29 -1.55 -11.51
CA GLY A 197 16.17 -2.67 -11.20
C GLY A 197 15.47 -4.02 -11.28
N LEU A 198 14.28 -4.14 -10.67
CA LEU A 198 13.49 -5.38 -10.70
C LEU A 198 12.93 -5.70 -12.09
N ILE A 199 12.47 -4.70 -12.84
CA ILE A 199 12.04 -4.88 -14.24
C ILE A 199 13.21 -5.41 -15.06
N THR A 200 14.38 -4.78 -14.95
CA THR A 200 15.59 -5.19 -15.68
C THR A 200 15.99 -6.60 -15.30
N PHE A 201 16.02 -6.92 -14.00
CA PHE A 201 16.31 -8.27 -13.50
C PHE A 201 15.36 -9.31 -14.10
N PHE A 202 14.05 -9.07 -14.09
CA PHE A 202 13.08 -10.01 -14.64
C PHE A 202 13.21 -10.18 -16.15
N VAL A 203 13.46 -9.10 -16.91
CA VAL A 203 13.71 -9.19 -18.36
C VAL A 203 14.96 -10.03 -18.66
N LEU A 204 16.07 -9.80 -17.95
CA LEU A 204 17.31 -10.57 -18.13
C LEU A 204 17.16 -12.06 -17.79
N ARG A 205 16.17 -12.42 -16.97
CA ARG A 205 15.85 -13.81 -16.61
C ARG A 205 14.77 -14.43 -17.50
N GLY A 206 14.29 -13.71 -18.52
CA GLY A 206 13.19 -14.14 -19.39
C GLY A 206 11.81 -14.15 -18.71
N ALA A 207 11.70 -13.59 -17.49
CA ALA A 207 10.48 -13.55 -16.70
C ALA A 207 9.60 -12.34 -17.09
N ILE A 208 9.16 -12.30 -18.34
CA ILE A 208 8.43 -11.15 -18.92
C ILE A 208 7.18 -10.79 -18.13
N PHE A 209 6.43 -11.79 -17.65
CA PHE A 209 5.25 -11.54 -16.82
C PHE A 209 5.59 -10.74 -15.55
N GLY A 210 6.66 -11.12 -14.83
CA GLY A 210 7.11 -10.40 -13.62
C GLY A 210 7.53 -8.96 -13.93
N ALA A 211 8.23 -8.75 -15.05
CA ALA A 211 8.62 -7.42 -15.50
C ALA A 211 7.38 -6.53 -15.81
N LEU A 212 6.39 -7.08 -16.52
CA LEU A 212 5.14 -6.39 -16.84
C LEU A 212 4.33 -6.08 -15.57
N TRP A 213 4.28 -7.02 -14.63
CA TRP A 213 3.55 -6.84 -13.38
C TRP A 213 4.15 -5.74 -12.50
N VAL A 214 5.47 -5.74 -12.30
CA VAL A 214 6.16 -4.65 -11.58
C VAL A 214 5.97 -3.32 -12.31
N GLY A 215 6.10 -3.30 -13.64
CA GLY A 215 5.86 -2.11 -14.45
C GLY A 215 4.44 -1.57 -14.30
N TYR A 216 3.43 -2.43 -14.32
CA TYR A 216 2.03 -2.07 -14.13
C TYR A 216 1.76 -1.47 -12.74
N ILE A 217 2.25 -2.12 -11.67
CA ILE A 217 2.06 -1.63 -10.30
C ILE A 217 2.75 -0.27 -10.12
N ALA A 218 4.00 -0.16 -10.56
CA ALA A 218 4.75 1.09 -10.45
C ALA A 218 4.06 2.23 -11.22
N PHE A 219 3.64 1.97 -12.46
CA PHE A 219 2.98 2.95 -13.31
C PHE A 219 1.61 3.39 -12.76
N SER A 220 0.78 2.43 -12.35
CA SER A 220 -0.58 2.72 -11.85
C SER A 220 -0.59 3.51 -10.54
N ASN A 221 0.43 3.33 -9.69
CA ASN A 221 0.53 3.99 -8.39
C ASN A 221 1.38 5.28 -8.38
N TYR A 222 2.15 5.53 -9.44
CA TYR A 222 3.00 6.72 -9.54
C TYR A 222 2.22 8.06 -9.46
N PRO A 223 1.04 8.23 -10.11
CA PRO A 223 0.26 9.47 -9.98
C PRO A 223 -0.19 9.75 -8.54
N SER A 224 -0.56 8.70 -7.80
CA SER A 224 -0.97 8.81 -6.39
C SER A 224 0.18 9.28 -5.51
N ALA A 225 1.38 8.71 -5.71
CA ALA A 225 2.59 9.13 -5.02
C ALA A 225 2.94 10.60 -5.28
N ARG A 226 2.74 11.10 -6.52
CA ARG A 226 2.95 12.52 -6.86
C ARG A 226 1.93 13.46 -6.24
N LYS A 227 0.65 13.09 -6.29
CA LYS A 227 -0.44 13.91 -5.74
C LYS A 227 -0.30 14.08 -4.23
N GLN A 228 0.15 13.04 -3.53
CA GLN A 228 0.36 13.09 -2.10
C GLN A 228 1.52 14.03 -1.73
N ALA A 229 2.65 13.95 -2.43
CA ALA A 229 3.76 14.87 -2.24
C ALA A 229 3.38 16.34 -2.52
N ALA A 230 2.58 16.59 -3.55
CA ALA A 230 2.09 17.95 -3.85
C ALA A 230 1.17 18.49 -2.76
N ARG A 231 0.29 17.66 -2.18
CA ARG A 231 -0.59 18.04 -1.07
C ARG A 231 0.19 18.37 0.19
N ASP A 232 1.24 17.62 0.48
CA ASP A 232 2.04 17.83 1.69
C ASP A 232 2.87 19.13 1.59
N VAL A 233 3.35 19.49 0.39
CA VAL A 233 3.97 20.80 0.12
C VAL A 233 2.96 21.94 0.32
N LEU A 234 1.78 21.84 -0.30
CA LEU A 234 0.71 22.85 -0.17
C LEU A 234 0.25 23.00 1.29
N ALA A 235 0.13 21.91 2.04
CA ALA A 235 -0.22 21.95 3.45
C ALA A 235 0.88 22.61 4.29
N GLY A 236 2.16 22.35 3.97
CA GLY A 236 3.30 23.03 4.59
C GLY A 236 3.33 24.53 4.29
N GLU A 237 2.98 24.94 3.07
CA GLU A 237 2.85 26.35 2.68
C GLU A 237 1.68 27.05 3.40
N LEU A 238 0.55 26.37 3.60
CA LEU A 238 -0.60 26.89 4.34
C LEU A 238 -0.36 26.98 5.86
N GLN A 239 0.52 26.12 6.39
CA GLN A 239 0.90 26.11 7.80
C GLN A 239 2.12 26.99 8.10
N ALA A 240 2.86 27.43 7.09
CA ALA A 240 3.89 28.42 7.27
C ALA A 240 3.22 29.69 7.82
N PRO A 241 3.67 30.23 8.97
CA PRO A 241 3.14 31.50 9.46
C PRO A 241 3.27 32.51 8.33
N ALA A 242 2.22 33.29 8.07
CA ALA A 242 2.21 34.34 7.06
C ALA A 242 3.44 35.24 7.26
N ALA A 243 4.54 34.89 6.59
CA ALA A 243 5.79 35.61 6.65
C ALA A 243 5.60 36.83 5.76
N GLY A 244 4.86 37.82 6.28
CA GLY A 244 4.59 39.04 5.52
C GLY A 244 3.45 39.94 5.97
N GLU A 245 2.64 39.64 7.01
CA GLU A 245 1.58 40.56 7.43
C GLU A 245 1.97 41.40 8.66
N GLN A 246 3.12 42.07 8.52
CA GLN A 246 3.37 43.40 9.06
C GLN A 246 4.12 44.21 8.00
N ALA A 247 3.55 44.31 6.79
CA ALA A 247 3.83 45.50 6.00
C ALA A 247 3.10 46.66 6.71
N PRO A 248 3.78 47.75 7.10
CA PRO A 248 3.09 48.92 7.61
C PRO A 248 2.06 49.35 6.57
N ALA A 249 0.83 49.62 7.00
CA ALA A 249 -0.19 50.17 6.13
C ALA A 249 0.38 51.37 5.36
N PRO A 250 0.14 51.50 4.05
CA PRO A 250 0.55 52.71 3.34
C PRO A 250 -0.07 53.90 4.05
N ASP A 251 0.78 54.86 4.42
CA ASP A 251 0.34 56.14 4.94
C ASP A 251 -0.35 56.89 3.79
N TYR A 252 -1.67 56.85 3.77
CA TYR A 252 -2.49 57.56 2.79
C TYR A 252 -2.74 59.04 3.20
N ASP A 253 -2.05 59.56 4.22
CA ASP A 253 -2.20 60.96 4.66
C ASP A 253 -1.25 61.93 3.94
N SER A 254 -0.51 61.50 2.92
CA SER A 254 0.25 62.42 2.07
C SER A 254 -0.63 63.05 0.98
N GLY A 255 -1.58 63.91 1.38
CA GLY A 255 -2.00 65.11 0.65
C GLY A 255 -2.35 65.03 -0.83
N PHE A 256 -2.88 63.91 -1.33
CA PHE A 256 -3.37 63.83 -2.72
C PHE A 256 -4.90 63.98 -2.75
N GLU A 257 -5.37 65.22 -2.89
CA GLU A 257 -6.77 65.47 -3.30
C GLU A 257 -6.92 65.12 -4.79
N PRO A 258 -7.79 64.17 -5.17
CA PRO A 258 -8.09 63.94 -6.57
C PRO A 258 -8.83 65.16 -7.15
N PRO A 259 -8.54 65.56 -8.40
CA PRO A 259 -9.20 66.71 -9.02
C PRO A 259 -10.72 66.47 -9.14
N SER A 260 -11.50 67.47 -8.73
CA SER A 260 -12.97 67.47 -8.81
C SER A 260 -13.42 67.33 -10.26
N LEU A 261 -14.14 66.25 -10.56
CA LEU A 261 -14.69 65.95 -11.89
C LEU A 261 -15.89 66.84 -12.29
N PHE A 262 -16.12 67.96 -11.59
CA PHE A 262 -17.28 68.83 -11.80
C PHE A 262 -16.94 70.30 -11.57
N ASP A 263 -16.04 70.86 -12.38
CA ASP A 263 -16.00 72.31 -12.58
C ASP A 263 -16.71 72.64 -13.91
N PRO A 264 -17.75 73.48 -13.90
CA PRO A 264 -18.40 73.93 -15.12
C PRO A 264 -17.47 74.88 -15.90
N PRO A 265 -17.57 74.92 -17.24
CA PRO A 265 -16.70 75.76 -18.05
C PRO A 265 -17.00 77.24 -17.79
N GLU A 266 -15.97 78.02 -17.47
CA GLU A 266 -16.03 79.49 -17.43
C GLU A 266 -16.40 80.03 -18.82
N SER A 267 -17.47 80.81 -18.87
CA SER A 267 -17.85 81.63 -20.02
C SER A 267 -16.80 82.73 -20.23
N SER A 268 -16.19 82.76 -21.40
CA SER A 268 -15.43 83.92 -21.88
C SER A 268 -16.20 84.61 -23.00
N ASP A 269 -16.30 85.94 -22.86
CA ASP A 269 -16.88 86.92 -23.77
C ASP A 269 -16.23 86.94 -25.17
#